data_AF-A0A815BEK0-F1
#
_entry.id   AF-A0A815BEK0-F1
#
_cell.length_a   1.000
_cell.length_b   1.000
_cell.length_c   1.000
_cell.angle_alpha   90.00
_cell.angle_beta   90.00
_cell.angle_gamma   90.00
#
_symmetry.space_group_name_H-M   'P 1'
#
loop_
_entity.id
_entity.type
_entity.pdbx_description
1 polymer ?
#
loop_
_entity_poly.entity_id
_entity_poly.type
_entity_poly.pdbx_seq_one_letter_code
_entity_poly.pdbx_strand_id
1 'polypeptide(L)'
;MVNQVSPGQPGAGFWGDLHNCDIPYWTAEVILQYASELEKVDFVYYTGDIPPHNIWNQSREEQLYSLNTINQLLARTFPNITFYSAVGNHEAAPCNLFPTPNVRSDNITWLYQSLADSWIELGLPVDTRESIERGGFYTTTIRPGLRLISLNMNYCSSENFWLFINSTDPLNQLQWMIEWLQYAEDHGEKVHIIGHLAPNKCLASFSWNFHTIVNRYENTIAGQFYGHTHNDEFIINYDEIDRQRPVSMAYITPSLTTFSNLNPGYRVYKIDGNYPGSSYWVLDHRTVIMNLTATNLYNRTIFVDEYDIRYAYEMENLFPNDWHNLIQRLKNDIDGPLMSLVYQYYTKSYANGSECDHSCRRGLLCDFITARSEDPHSCDAIPN
;
A
#
# COMPACT_ATOMS: atom_id res chain seq x y z
N MET A 1 -32.77 1.44 21.49
CA MET A 1 -32.80 2.81 22.04
C MET A 1 -31.58 2.98 22.94
N VAL A 2 -30.47 3.41 22.33
CA VAL A 2 -29.27 3.84 23.04
C VAL A 2 -29.38 5.36 23.14
N ASN A 3 -29.12 5.89 24.33
CA ASN A 3 -29.38 7.28 24.72
C ASN A 3 -28.80 8.30 23.73
N GLN A 4 -29.66 9.25 23.35
CA GLN A 4 -29.31 10.50 22.70
C GLN A 4 -28.36 11.30 23.60
N VAL A 5 -27.29 11.83 23.02
CA VAL A 5 -26.47 12.89 23.63
C VAL A 5 -26.48 14.11 22.70
N SER A 6 -26.83 15.27 23.24
CA SER A 6 -26.58 16.62 22.71
C SER A 6 -26.69 17.58 23.91
N PRO A 7 -25.96 18.73 24.04
CA PRO A 7 -24.93 19.34 23.20
C PRO A 7 -23.59 19.66 23.95
N GLY A 8 -22.48 19.64 23.21
CA GLY A 8 -21.11 19.86 23.68
C GLY A 8 -20.20 18.80 23.06
N GLN A 9 -19.75 19.02 21.83
CA GLN A 9 -19.02 18.01 21.09
C GLN A 9 -17.73 17.63 21.85
N PRO A 10 -17.48 16.34 22.15
CA PRO A 10 -16.19 15.93 22.69
C PRO A 10 -15.11 16.31 21.68
N GLY A 11 -14.01 16.90 22.17
CA GLY A 11 -12.84 17.19 21.34
C GLY A 11 -12.12 15.90 20.92
N ALA A 12 -11.04 16.06 20.15
CA ALA A 12 -10.25 14.93 19.64
C ALA A 12 -9.82 13.98 20.77
N GLY A 13 -9.97 12.68 20.52
CA GLY A 13 -9.50 11.63 21.43
C GLY A 13 -7.98 11.66 21.63
N PHE A 14 -7.51 11.18 22.78
CA PHE A 14 -6.07 11.14 23.10
C PHE A 14 -5.27 10.26 22.12
N TRP A 15 -5.87 9.17 21.64
CA TRP A 15 -5.22 8.20 20.74
C TRP A 15 -5.47 8.49 19.25
N GLY A 16 -6.06 9.64 18.93
CA GLY A 16 -6.56 9.97 17.59
C GLY A 16 -8.08 10.05 17.56
N ASP A 17 -8.61 10.38 16.38
CA ASP A 17 -10.00 10.73 16.19
C ASP A 17 -10.57 10.21 14.87
N LEU A 18 -11.80 9.69 14.87
CA LEU A 18 -12.45 9.10 13.70
C LEU A 18 -13.13 10.19 12.84
N HIS A 19 -12.33 11.13 12.36
CA HIS A 19 -12.70 12.20 11.45
C HIS A 19 -11.55 12.45 10.46
N ASN A 20 -11.47 13.64 9.86
CA ASN A 20 -10.36 14.10 9.02
C ASN A 20 -9.15 14.49 9.88
N CYS A 21 -8.64 13.53 10.65
CA CYS A 21 -7.50 13.70 11.55
C CYS A 21 -6.44 12.64 11.27
N ASP A 22 -5.17 13.04 11.39
CA ASP A 22 -4.06 12.10 11.53
C ASP A 22 -3.88 11.68 12.98
N ILE A 23 -2.99 10.71 13.20
CA ILE A 23 -2.68 10.18 14.52
C ILE A 23 -1.52 10.94 15.19
N PRO A 24 -1.49 11.01 16.53
CA PRO A 24 -0.34 11.53 17.25
C PRO A 24 0.81 10.50 17.29
N TYR A 25 2.05 10.98 17.49
CA TYR A 25 3.26 10.15 17.55
C TYR A 25 3.14 8.96 18.51
N TRP A 26 2.59 9.16 19.72
CA TRP A 26 2.46 8.08 20.71
C TRP A 26 1.48 6.97 20.29
N THR A 27 0.55 7.26 19.38
CA THR A 27 -0.32 6.24 18.80
C THR A 27 0.45 5.38 17.79
N ALA A 28 1.25 6.02 16.93
CA ALA A 28 2.16 5.28 16.04
C ALA A 28 3.15 4.43 16.84
N GLU A 29 3.76 5.00 17.88
CA GLU A 29 4.71 4.31 18.76
C GLU A 29 4.11 3.05 19.40
N VAL A 30 2.92 3.14 20.00
CA VAL A 30 2.32 1.98 20.68
C VAL A 30 1.83 0.91 19.70
N ILE A 31 1.36 1.29 18.51
CA ILE A 31 0.99 0.33 17.45
C ILE A 31 2.23 -0.42 16.97
N LEU A 32 3.32 0.31 16.70
CA LEU A 32 4.58 -0.28 16.23
C LEU A 32 5.24 -1.17 17.30
N GLN A 33 5.18 -0.77 18.58
CA GLN A 33 5.65 -1.61 19.70
C GLN A 33 4.82 -2.89 19.83
N TYR A 34 3.49 -2.78 19.75
CA TYR A 34 2.62 -3.95 19.76
C TYR A 34 2.96 -4.91 18.62
N ALA A 35 3.17 -4.38 17.42
CA ALA A 35 3.58 -5.17 16.27
C ALA A 35 4.97 -5.80 16.47
N SER A 36 5.97 -5.10 17.01
CA SER A 36 7.30 -5.70 17.20
C SER A 36 7.35 -6.79 18.27
N GLU A 37 6.49 -6.71 19.29
CA GLU A 37 6.39 -7.72 20.34
C GLU A 37 5.61 -8.96 19.89
N LEU A 38 4.53 -8.76 19.13
CA LEU A 38 3.65 -9.84 18.69
C LEU A 38 4.14 -10.53 17.42
N GLU A 39 4.58 -9.74 16.45
CA GLU A 39 4.87 -10.21 15.09
C GLU A 39 6.28 -10.76 14.96
N LYS A 40 6.39 -12.02 14.54
CA LYS A 40 7.67 -12.63 14.17
C LYS A 40 7.88 -12.46 12.67
N VAL A 41 8.37 -11.29 12.28
CA VAL A 41 8.61 -10.95 10.87
C VAL A 41 10.08 -11.17 10.47
N ASP A 42 10.29 -11.57 9.22
CA ASP A 42 11.64 -11.64 8.64
C ASP A 42 12.13 -10.26 8.13
N PHE A 43 11.21 -9.43 7.65
CA PHE A 43 11.43 -8.08 7.10
C PHE A 43 10.10 -7.31 7.08
N VAL A 44 10.14 -6.00 6.82
CA VAL A 44 8.96 -5.14 6.74
C VAL A 44 8.89 -4.43 5.38
N TYR A 45 7.71 -4.36 4.79
CA TYR A 45 7.40 -3.44 3.68
C TYR A 45 6.82 -2.14 4.23
N TYR A 46 7.41 -1.00 3.84
CA TYR A 46 7.09 0.32 4.38
C TYR A 46 6.84 1.32 3.27
N THR A 47 5.58 1.51 2.89
CA THR A 47 5.22 2.16 1.63
C THR A 47 4.98 3.67 1.74
N GLY A 48 5.64 4.39 2.64
CA GLY A 48 5.61 5.87 2.70
C GLY A 48 4.36 6.49 3.34
N ASP A 49 4.13 7.77 3.03
CA ASP A 49 3.14 8.69 3.63
C ASP A 49 3.35 8.93 5.13
N ILE A 50 4.53 9.47 5.44
CA ILE A 50 4.92 9.81 6.81
C ILE A 50 4.36 11.16 7.27
N PRO A 51 4.49 12.26 6.49
CA PRO A 51 4.03 13.57 6.95
C PRO A 51 2.49 13.68 6.95
N PRO A 52 1.90 14.44 7.87
CA PRO A 52 0.44 14.52 7.99
C PRO A 52 -0.23 15.33 6.85
N HIS A 53 -1.56 15.39 6.85
CA HIS A 53 -2.36 16.04 5.81
C HIS A 53 -2.47 17.57 5.97
N ASN A 54 -1.54 18.21 6.69
CA ASN A 54 -1.47 19.68 6.85
C ASN A 54 -0.78 20.39 5.67
N ILE A 55 -1.04 19.94 4.44
CA ILE A 55 -0.32 20.29 3.21
C ILE A 55 -0.27 21.80 2.90
N TRP A 56 -1.17 22.59 3.49
CA TRP A 56 -1.21 24.05 3.36
C TRP A 56 -0.08 24.76 4.13
N ASN A 57 0.58 24.06 5.06
CA ASN A 57 1.62 24.62 5.92
C ASN A 57 2.68 23.55 6.25
N GLN A 58 3.44 23.17 5.22
CA GLN A 58 4.58 22.26 5.31
C GLN A 58 5.83 22.89 4.68
N SER A 59 6.97 22.68 5.33
CA SER A 59 8.29 23.04 4.86
C SER A 59 9.15 21.78 4.71
N ARG A 60 10.21 21.85 3.89
CA ARG A 60 11.16 20.73 3.72
C ARG A 60 11.77 20.29 5.05
N GLU A 61 12.03 21.23 5.94
CA GLU A 61 12.56 20.93 7.28
C GLU A 61 11.59 20.09 8.09
N GLU A 62 10.29 20.41 8.05
CA GLU A 62 9.24 19.61 8.72
C GLU A 62 9.10 18.22 8.09
N GLN A 63 9.19 18.10 6.76
CA GLN A 63 9.18 16.79 6.09
C GLN A 63 10.35 15.91 6.55
N LEU A 64 11.56 16.46 6.56
CA LEU A 64 12.76 15.77 7.02
C LEU A 64 12.67 15.44 8.53
N TYR A 65 12.06 16.33 9.33
CA TYR A 65 11.84 16.08 10.75
C TYR A 65 10.90 14.88 10.98
N SER A 66 9.76 14.83 10.30
CA SER A 66 8.83 13.70 10.37
C SER A 66 9.47 12.40 9.88
N LEU A 67 10.15 12.44 8.73
CA LEU A 67 10.88 11.31 8.17
C LEU A 67 11.89 10.74 9.18
N ASN A 68 12.77 11.60 9.71
CA ASN A 68 13.81 11.17 10.64
C ASN A 68 13.22 10.66 11.96
N THR A 69 12.15 11.29 12.45
CA THR A 69 11.50 10.90 13.71
C THR A 69 10.87 9.52 13.61
N ILE A 70 10.12 9.24 12.55
CA ILE A 70 9.48 7.93 12.36
C ILE A 70 10.53 6.86 12.02
N ASN A 71 11.53 7.15 11.19
CA ASN A 71 12.58 6.16 10.89
C ASN A 71 13.42 5.81 12.13
N GLN A 72 13.71 6.78 13.01
CA GLN A 72 14.35 6.50 14.30
C GLN A 72 13.47 5.66 15.23
N LEU A 73 12.15 5.89 15.23
CA LEU A 73 11.21 5.05 15.97
C LEU A 73 11.22 3.62 15.43
N LEU A 74 11.18 3.43 14.09
CA LEU A 74 11.25 2.11 13.46
C LEU A 74 12.56 1.38 13.81
N ALA A 75 13.70 2.05 13.68
CA ALA A 75 15.02 1.48 13.97
C ALA A 75 15.16 1.02 15.43
N ARG A 76 14.57 1.75 16.38
CA ARG A 76 14.59 1.40 17.81
C ARG A 76 13.60 0.29 18.15
N THR A 77 12.42 0.29 17.52
CA THR A 77 11.33 -0.64 17.83
C THR A 77 11.54 -2.02 17.20
N PHE A 78 12.21 -2.10 16.05
CA PHE A 78 12.49 -3.35 15.33
C PHE A 78 14.01 -3.55 15.12
N PRO A 79 14.77 -3.80 16.20
CA PRO A 79 16.21 -3.99 16.06
C PRO A 79 16.50 -5.24 15.22
N ASN A 80 17.36 -5.08 14.21
CA ASN A 80 17.78 -6.13 13.27
C ASN A 80 16.73 -6.58 12.23
N ILE A 81 15.65 -5.80 12.04
CA ILE A 81 14.72 -6.02 10.93
C ILE A 81 15.04 -5.05 9.81
N THR A 82 15.15 -5.56 8.58
CA THR A 82 15.29 -4.71 7.39
C THR A 82 13.93 -4.17 6.98
N PHE A 83 13.86 -2.85 6.80
CA PHE A 83 12.71 -2.20 6.17
C PHE A 83 12.99 -1.98 4.69
N TYR A 84 12.12 -2.52 3.85
CA TYR A 84 12.09 -2.23 2.44
C TYR A 84 11.03 -1.17 2.17
N SER A 85 11.50 0.02 1.83
CA SER A 85 10.68 1.23 1.80
C SER A 85 10.29 1.64 0.38
N ALA A 86 9.16 2.33 0.23
CA ALA A 86 8.79 3.05 -0.98
C ALA A 86 8.42 4.49 -0.65
N VAL A 87 8.59 5.40 -1.61
CA VAL A 87 8.26 6.83 -1.43
C VAL A 87 6.75 7.02 -1.60
N GLY A 88 6.11 7.64 -0.61
CA GLY A 88 4.72 8.10 -0.69
C GLY A 88 4.60 9.47 -1.36
N ASN A 89 3.37 9.98 -1.44
CA ASN A 89 3.12 11.26 -2.09
C ASN A 89 3.22 12.44 -1.12
N HIS A 90 3.09 12.18 0.18
CA HIS A 90 3.23 13.18 1.23
C HIS A 90 4.68 13.48 1.63
N GLU A 91 5.71 12.76 1.17
CA GLU A 91 7.10 13.04 1.58
C GLU A 91 7.65 14.37 1.05
N ALA A 92 7.23 14.79 -0.15
CA ALA A 92 7.70 16.05 -0.75
C ALA A 92 6.97 17.27 -0.16
N ALA A 93 7.65 18.43 -0.18
CA ALA A 93 7.04 19.73 0.10
C ALA A 93 7.34 20.69 -1.08
N PRO A 94 6.32 21.19 -1.79
CA PRO A 94 4.88 20.91 -1.61
C PRO A 94 4.49 19.45 -1.87
N CYS A 95 3.42 18.98 -1.21
CA CYS A 95 2.89 17.61 -1.36
C CYS A 95 2.66 17.26 -2.85
N ASN A 96 2.86 15.99 -3.21
CA ASN A 96 2.76 15.42 -4.57
C ASN A 96 3.80 15.89 -5.59
N LEU A 97 4.57 16.95 -5.32
CA LEU A 97 5.45 17.56 -6.32
C LEU A 97 6.84 16.92 -6.32
N PHE A 98 7.00 15.90 -7.17
CA PHE A 98 8.28 15.21 -7.39
C PHE A 98 8.89 15.62 -8.74
N PRO A 99 9.79 16.62 -8.77
CA PRO A 99 10.37 17.15 -10.00
C PRO A 99 11.26 16.12 -10.70
N THR A 100 11.17 16.09 -12.04
CA THR A 100 12.09 15.35 -12.91
C THR A 100 13.25 16.24 -13.34
N PRO A 101 14.34 15.71 -13.93
CA PRO A 101 15.49 16.51 -14.38
C PRO A 101 15.15 17.61 -15.41
N ASN A 102 13.98 17.54 -16.05
CA ASN A 102 13.49 18.58 -16.96
C ASN A 102 12.95 19.82 -16.23
N VAL A 103 12.67 19.71 -14.93
CA VAL A 103 12.23 20.81 -14.07
C VAL A 103 13.44 21.64 -13.65
N ARG A 104 13.44 22.94 -13.96
CA ARG A 104 14.57 23.85 -13.65
C ARG A 104 14.38 24.65 -12.36
N SER A 105 13.13 24.83 -11.94
CA SER A 105 12.75 25.68 -10.81
C SER A 105 12.89 24.99 -9.46
N ASP A 106 13.01 23.66 -9.45
CA ASP A 106 13.04 22.88 -8.22
C ASP A 106 13.87 21.59 -8.37
N ASN A 107 14.30 21.01 -7.26
CA ASN A 107 14.92 19.69 -7.17
C ASN A 107 14.45 18.93 -5.92
N ILE A 108 14.53 17.62 -6.00
CA ILE A 108 14.11 16.68 -4.94
C ILE A 108 15.30 16.06 -4.20
N THR A 109 16.53 16.48 -4.50
CA THR A 109 17.77 15.91 -3.96
C THR A 109 17.80 15.93 -2.43
N TRP A 110 17.29 17.00 -1.81
CA TRP A 110 17.19 17.13 -0.35
C TRP A 110 16.42 15.96 0.31
N LEU A 111 15.36 15.48 -0.35
CA LEU A 111 14.55 14.37 0.13
C LEU A 111 15.24 13.04 -0.18
N TYR A 112 15.66 12.82 -1.43
CA TYR A 112 16.20 11.53 -1.84
C TYR A 112 17.52 11.17 -1.14
N GLN A 113 18.37 12.16 -0.83
CA GLN A 113 19.56 11.93 0.00
C GLN A 113 19.17 11.49 1.42
N SER A 114 18.19 12.16 2.04
CA SER A 114 17.72 11.80 3.38
C SER A 114 17.03 10.43 3.41
N LEU A 115 16.30 10.06 2.35
CA LEU A 115 15.72 8.73 2.20
C LEU A 115 16.81 7.67 2.06
N ALA A 116 17.83 7.90 1.22
CA ALA A 116 18.94 6.97 1.06
C ALA A 116 19.68 6.74 2.38
N ASP A 117 19.97 7.82 3.12
CA ASP A 117 20.61 7.72 4.45
C ASP A 117 19.75 6.91 5.42
N SER A 118 18.48 7.28 5.57
CA SER A 118 17.57 6.65 6.51
C SER A 118 17.29 5.18 6.18
N TRP A 119 17.08 4.85 4.90
CA TRP A 119 16.74 3.49 4.50
C TRP A 119 17.94 2.54 4.60
N ILE A 120 19.16 3.04 4.38
CA ILE A 120 20.39 2.28 4.66
C ILE A 120 20.53 2.03 6.17
N GLU A 121 20.23 3.02 7.01
CA GLU A 121 20.20 2.83 8.46
C GLU A 121 19.15 1.79 8.88
N LEU A 122 18.01 1.73 8.19
CA LEU A 122 16.97 0.71 8.36
C LEU A 122 17.29 -0.64 7.69
N GLY A 123 18.52 -0.83 7.20
CA GLY A 123 19.04 -2.12 6.76
C GLY A 123 19.09 -2.35 5.26
N LEU A 124 18.82 -1.35 4.42
CA LEU A 124 19.07 -1.49 2.98
C LEU A 124 20.58 -1.58 2.66
N PRO A 125 20.98 -2.39 1.68
CA PRO A 125 22.33 -2.40 1.17
C PRO A 125 22.78 -1.04 0.60
N VAL A 126 24.05 -0.68 0.81
CA VAL A 126 24.61 0.63 0.42
C VAL A 126 24.59 0.88 -1.08
N ASP A 127 24.64 -0.18 -1.89
CA ASP A 127 24.57 -0.11 -3.35
C ASP A 127 23.20 0.36 -3.88
N THR A 128 22.14 0.31 -3.06
CA THR A 128 20.83 0.90 -3.41
C THR A 128 20.84 2.42 -3.48
N ARG A 129 21.82 3.08 -2.85
CA ARG A 129 21.90 4.55 -2.72
C ARG A 129 21.81 5.27 -4.06
N GLU A 130 22.55 4.82 -5.07
CA GLU A 130 22.64 5.52 -6.36
C GLU A 130 21.26 5.63 -7.02
N SER A 131 20.49 4.54 -7.06
CA SER A 131 19.13 4.56 -7.61
C SER A 131 18.15 5.37 -6.76
N ILE A 132 18.28 5.30 -5.42
CA ILE A 132 17.45 6.11 -4.51
C ILE A 132 17.71 7.60 -4.73
N GLU A 133 18.96 8.03 -4.76
CA GLU A 133 19.33 9.43 -4.99
C GLU A 133 18.97 9.91 -6.40
N ARG A 134 18.99 9.01 -7.39
CA ARG A 134 18.57 9.31 -8.77
C ARG A 134 17.06 9.52 -8.89
N GLY A 135 16.24 8.70 -8.22
CA GLY A 135 14.81 8.66 -8.52
C GLY A 135 13.87 8.22 -7.40
N GLY A 136 14.36 7.90 -6.21
CA GLY A 136 13.53 7.39 -5.12
C GLY A 136 13.00 5.97 -5.36
N PHE A 137 13.61 5.23 -6.28
CA PHE A 137 13.31 3.82 -6.56
C PHE A 137 14.60 3.00 -6.49
N TYR A 138 14.49 1.70 -6.21
CA TYR A 138 15.65 0.81 -6.11
C TYR A 138 15.26 -0.66 -6.23
N THR A 139 16.26 -1.51 -6.46
CA THR A 139 16.10 -2.96 -6.34
C THR A 139 17.10 -3.52 -5.33
N THR A 140 16.78 -4.63 -4.70
CA THR A 140 17.71 -5.38 -3.88
C THR A 140 17.28 -6.84 -3.76
N THR A 141 18.20 -7.73 -3.44
CA THR A 141 17.87 -9.13 -3.15
C THR A 141 17.44 -9.23 -1.69
N ILE A 142 16.21 -9.67 -1.43
CA ILE A 142 15.72 -9.91 -0.06
C ILE A 142 16.41 -11.14 0.53
N ARG A 143 16.48 -12.20 -0.28
CA ARG A 143 17.09 -13.49 0.05
C ARG A 143 17.36 -14.25 -1.25
N PRO A 144 18.19 -15.31 -1.26
CA PRO A 144 18.48 -16.07 -2.48
C PRO A 144 17.19 -16.48 -3.19
N GLY A 145 17.02 -16.08 -4.46
CA GLY A 145 15.83 -16.39 -5.25
C GLY A 145 14.66 -15.41 -5.12
N LEU A 146 14.73 -14.40 -4.24
CA LEU A 146 13.71 -13.34 -4.11
C LEU A 146 14.34 -11.95 -4.21
N ARG A 147 13.94 -11.21 -5.23
CA ARG A 147 14.28 -9.80 -5.46
C ARG A 147 13.11 -8.90 -5.13
N LEU A 148 13.43 -7.71 -4.64
CA LEU A 148 12.51 -6.60 -4.49
C LEU A 148 12.75 -5.57 -5.59
N ILE A 149 11.68 -5.01 -6.13
CA ILE A 149 11.67 -3.75 -6.88
C ILE A 149 10.80 -2.76 -6.12
N SER A 150 11.39 -1.69 -5.58
CA SER A 150 10.67 -0.57 -4.97
C SER A 150 10.55 0.56 -5.96
N LEU A 151 9.32 0.97 -6.27
CA LEU A 151 9.01 1.99 -7.26
C LEU A 151 8.58 3.31 -6.60
N ASN A 152 8.99 4.40 -7.21
CA ASN A 152 8.48 5.73 -6.91
C ASN A 152 7.24 6.01 -7.78
N MET A 153 6.08 5.75 -7.19
CA MET A 153 4.79 5.87 -7.88
C MET A 153 4.36 7.33 -8.09
N ASN A 154 5.06 8.31 -7.52
CA ASN A 154 4.80 9.73 -7.78
C ASN A 154 5.07 10.15 -9.22
N TYR A 155 5.86 9.38 -9.97
CA TYR A 155 6.07 9.58 -11.40
C TYR A 155 4.94 9.06 -12.28
N CYS A 156 3.91 8.48 -11.68
CA CYS A 156 2.69 8.10 -12.38
C CYS A 156 1.47 8.90 -11.90
N SER A 157 1.55 9.62 -10.78
CA SER A 157 0.40 10.29 -10.16
C SER A 157 -0.09 11.48 -10.99
N SER A 158 -1.40 11.60 -11.16
CA SER A 158 -2.04 12.79 -11.74
C SER A 158 -1.89 14.05 -10.87
N GLU A 159 -1.54 13.88 -9.59
CA GLU A 159 -1.34 14.99 -8.65
C GLU A 159 0.09 15.54 -8.70
N ASN A 160 1.02 14.83 -9.36
CA ASN A 160 2.36 15.36 -9.62
C ASN A 160 2.33 16.28 -10.85
N PHE A 161 2.06 17.56 -10.60
CA PHE A 161 1.90 18.56 -11.68
C PHE A 161 3.17 18.81 -12.50
N TRP A 162 4.35 18.35 -12.05
CA TRP A 162 5.56 18.38 -12.88
C TRP A 162 5.47 17.50 -14.13
N LEU A 163 4.59 16.49 -14.12
CA LEU A 163 4.38 15.60 -15.25
C LEU A 163 3.68 16.28 -16.44
N PHE A 164 3.09 17.47 -16.27
CA PHE A 164 2.60 18.27 -17.40
C PHE A 164 3.72 18.73 -18.34
N ILE A 165 4.97 18.81 -17.86
CA ILE A 165 6.12 19.12 -18.71
C ILE A 165 6.46 17.92 -19.59
N ASN A 166 6.57 16.74 -18.99
CA ASN A 166 6.77 15.48 -19.68
C ASN A 166 6.39 14.31 -18.76
N SER A 167 5.36 13.56 -19.14
CA SER A 167 4.88 12.37 -18.44
C SER A 167 5.35 11.06 -19.08
N THR A 168 6.25 11.12 -20.08
CA THR A 168 6.78 9.93 -20.76
C THR A 168 7.84 9.28 -19.89
N ASP A 169 7.51 8.11 -19.35
CA ASP A 169 8.34 7.28 -18.45
C ASP A 169 9.36 8.10 -17.64
N PRO A 170 8.92 8.90 -16.66
CA PRO A 170 9.82 9.81 -15.95
C PRO A 170 10.98 9.04 -15.31
N LEU A 171 12.20 9.54 -15.54
CA LEU A 171 13.48 8.91 -15.16
C LEU A 171 13.76 7.52 -15.77
N ASN A 172 12.99 7.12 -16.78
CA ASN A 172 13.02 5.80 -17.40
C ASN A 172 12.73 4.68 -16.37
N GLN A 173 11.81 4.92 -15.43
CA GLN A 173 11.53 3.99 -14.33
C GLN A 173 10.90 2.68 -14.83
N LEU A 174 9.95 2.73 -15.78
CA LEU A 174 9.36 1.52 -16.36
C LEU A 174 10.38 0.75 -17.19
N GLN A 175 11.21 1.44 -17.97
CA GLN A 175 12.33 0.82 -18.68
C GLN A 175 13.30 0.13 -17.71
N TRP A 176 13.68 0.82 -16.63
CA TRP A 176 14.53 0.25 -15.57
C TRP A 176 13.87 -0.96 -14.88
N MET A 177 12.57 -0.92 -14.64
CA MET A 177 11.81 -2.05 -14.10
C MET A 177 11.83 -3.27 -15.05
N ILE A 178 11.66 -3.05 -16.36
CA ILE A 178 11.74 -4.12 -17.37
C ILE A 178 13.12 -4.80 -17.34
N GLU A 179 14.19 -4.02 -17.22
CA GLU A 179 15.56 -4.55 -17.16
C GLU A 179 15.76 -5.48 -15.96
N TRP A 180 15.24 -5.10 -14.78
CA TRP A 180 15.35 -5.93 -13.57
C TRP A 180 14.41 -7.13 -13.56
N LEU A 181 13.23 -7.02 -14.17
CA LEU A 181 12.33 -8.16 -14.35
C LEU A 181 12.92 -9.19 -15.31
N GLN A 182 13.52 -8.74 -16.42
CA GLN A 182 14.21 -9.65 -17.34
C GLN A 182 15.43 -10.29 -16.67
N TYR A 183 16.22 -9.51 -15.91
CA TYR A 183 17.32 -10.04 -15.13
C TYR A 183 16.84 -11.15 -14.16
N ALA A 184 15.76 -10.91 -13.43
CA ALA A 184 15.20 -11.90 -12.51
C ALA A 184 14.71 -13.16 -13.25
N GLU A 185 14.02 -13.00 -14.39
CA GLU A 185 13.59 -14.11 -15.24
C GLU A 185 14.78 -14.97 -15.71
N ASP A 186 15.84 -14.33 -16.22
CA ASP A 186 17.05 -15.00 -16.72
C ASP A 186 17.80 -15.78 -15.61
N HIS A 187 17.67 -15.33 -14.36
CA HIS A 187 18.31 -15.94 -13.19
C HIS A 187 17.37 -16.82 -12.36
N GLY A 188 16.12 -16.99 -12.79
CA GLY A 188 15.11 -17.78 -12.07
C GLY A 188 14.72 -17.20 -10.70
N GLU A 189 14.90 -15.90 -10.49
CA GLU A 189 14.45 -15.20 -9.28
C GLU A 189 12.94 -14.90 -9.36
N LYS A 190 12.28 -14.83 -8.20
CA LYS A 190 10.97 -14.22 -8.05
C LYS A 190 11.10 -12.76 -7.65
N VAL A 191 10.08 -11.98 -7.98
CA VAL A 191 10.07 -10.53 -7.72
C VAL A 191 8.85 -10.13 -6.91
N HIS A 192 9.10 -9.40 -5.83
CA HIS A 192 8.08 -8.57 -5.18
C HIS A 192 8.23 -7.12 -5.64
N ILE A 193 7.10 -6.50 -5.96
CA ILE A 193 7.03 -5.08 -6.29
C ILE A 193 6.39 -4.36 -5.12
N ILE A 194 7.03 -3.28 -4.65
CA ILE A 194 6.41 -2.37 -3.68
C ILE A 194 6.33 -0.97 -4.26
N GLY A 195 5.30 -0.23 -3.88
CA GLY A 195 5.11 1.17 -4.23
C GLY A 195 4.11 1.80 -3.28
N HIS A 196 3.90 3.11 -3.40
CA HIS A 196 2.88 3.79 -2.60
C HIS A 196 1.51 3.72 -3.28
N LEU A 197 1.32 4.41 -4.40
CA LEU A 197 0.08 4.35 -5.19
C LEU A 197 -0.01 3.04 -5.97
N ALA A 198 -1.20 2.43 -6.00
CA ALA A 198 -1.46 1.31 -6.89
C ALA A 198 -1.52 1.75 -8.36
N PRO A 199 -1.13 0.90 -9.33
CA PRO A 199 -1.04 1.27 -10.75
C PRO A 199 -2.35 1.76 -11.39
N ASN A 200 -3.51 1.33 -10.88
CA ASN A 200 -4.82 1.78 -11.37
C ASN A 200 -5.18 3.22 -10.96
N LYS A 201 -4.41 3.86 -10.07
CA LYS A 201 -4.52 5.28 -9.70
C LYS A 201 -3.52 6.16 -10.46
N CYS A 202 -2.69 5.58 -11.31
CA CYS A 202 -1.73 6.30 -12.15
C CYS A 202 -2.40 6.94 -13.38
N LEU A 203 -1.70 7.87 -14.04
CA LEU A 203 -2.00 8.33 -15.40
C LEU A 203 -2.15 7.12 -16.35
N ALA A 204 -3.14 7.17 -17.25
CA ALA A 204 -3.48 6.08 -18.16
C ALA A 204 -2.28 5.50 -18.91
N SER A 205 -1.44 6.33 -19.52
CA SER A 205 -0.27 5.84 -20.25
C SER A 205 0.67 5.02 -19.37
N PHE A 206 0.97 5.47 -18.15
CA PHE A 206 1.81 4.72 -17.22
C PHE A 206 1.12 3.43 -16.77
N SER A 207 -0.14 3.51 -16.35
CA SER A 207 -0.93 2.39 -15.85
C SER A 207 -1.03 1.26 -16.87
N TRP A 208 -1.30 1.61 -18.13
CA TRP A 208 -1.42 0.63 -19.22
C TRP A 208 -0.07 -0.04 -19.53
N ASN A 209 1.02 0.72 -19.63
CA ASN A 209 2.35 0.13 -19.84
C ASN A 209 2.76 -0.76 -18.66
N PHE A 210 2.51 -0.33 -17.42
CA PHE A 210 2.76 -1.13 -16.23
C PHE A 210 2.00 -2.47 -16.28
N HIS A 211 0.72 -2.43 -16.66
CA HIS A 211 -0.11 -3.63 -16.79
C HIS A 211 0.42 -4.60 -17.87
N THR A 212 0.88 -4.09 -19.01
CA THR A 212 1.53 -4.92 -20.05
C THR A 212 2.82 -5.57 -19.54
N ILE A 213 3.63 -4.83 -18.76
CA ILE A 213 4.86 -5.36 -18.15
C ILE A 213 4.52 -6.47 -17.16
N VAL A 214 3.53 -6.28 -16.28
CA VAL A 214 3.09 -7.31 -15.33
C VAL A 214 2.62 -8.56 -16.07
N ASN A 215 1.86 -8.40 -17.16
CA ASN A 215 1.42 -9.50 -18.00
C ASN A 215 2.59 -10.28 -18.61
N ARG A 216 3.59 -9.58 -19.16
CA ARG A 216 4.78 -10.22 -19.74
C ARG A 216 5.57 -11.03 -18.71
N TYR A 217 5.65 -10.56 -17.47
CA TYR A 217 6.47 -11.16 -16.41
C TYR A 217 5.65 -11.87 -15.33
N GLU A 218 4.46 -12.36 -15.68
CA GLU A 218 3.54 -13.02 -14.75
C GLU A 218 4.14 -14.22 -14.00
N ASN A 219 5.10 -14.92 -14.62
CA ASN A 219 5.80 -16.05 -13.99
C ASN A 219 6.92 -15.61 -13.03
N THR A 220 7.39 -14.37 -13.15
CA THR A 220 8.51 -13.82 -12.39
C THR A 220 8.01 -13.02 -11.18
N ILE A 221 6.91 -12.27 -11.34
CA ILE A 221 6.31 -11.47 -10.26
C ILE A 221 5.49 -12.38 -9.35
N ALA A 222 5.87 -12.45 -8.06
CA ALA A 222 5.19 -13.27 -7.05
C ALA A 222 4.24 -12.47 -6.13
N GLY A 223 4.29 -11.14 -6.19
CA GLY A 223 3.40 -10.27 -5.43
C GLY A 223 3.68 -8.79 -5.64
N GLN A 224 2.64 -7.97 -5.51
CA GLN A 224 2.73 -6.50 -5.56
C GLN A 224 2.06 -5.91 -4.32
N PHE A 225 2.67 -4.90 -3.69
CA PHE A 225 2.20 -4.35 -2.42
C PHE A 225 2.21 -2.81 -2.45
N TYR A 226 1.07 -2.23 -2.13
CA TYR A 226 0.79 -0.81 -2.20
C TYR A 226 0.07 -0.31 -0.95
N GLY A 227 -0.15 1.01 -0.87
CA GLY A 227 -0.92 1.70 0.16
C GLY A 227 -1.75 2.82 -0.46
N HIS A 228 -1.57 4.06 0.03
CA HIS A 228 -2.19 5.30 -0.45
C HIS A 228 -3.70 5.43 -0.21
N THR A 229 -4.52 4.42 -0.53
CA THR A 229 -5.98 4.54 -0.42
C THR A 229 -6.48 4.53 1.02
N HIS A 230 -5.62 4.12 1.96
CA HIS A 230 -5.87 3.96 3.39
C HIS A 230 -6.86 2.85 3.78
N ASN A 231 -7.63 2.34 2.82
CA ASN A 231 -8.59 1.25 2.99
C ASN A 231 -7.94 -0.12 2.75
N ASP A 232 -8.63 -1.18 3.17
CA ASP A 232 -8.21 -2.56 2.89
C ASP A 232 -8.74 -2.97 1.51
N GLU A 233 -7.85 -2.99 0.51
CA GLU A 233 -8.18 -3.25 -0.88
C GLU A 233 -7.23 -4.27 -1.52
N PHE A 234 -7.63 -4.79 -2.66
CA PHE A 234 -6.78 -5.62 -3.53
C PHE A 234 -7.18 -5.39 -4.98
N ILE A 235 -6.27 -5.68 -5.90
CA ILE A 235 -6.50 -5.60 -7.34
C ILE A 235 -6.03 -6.89 -7.99
N ILE A 236 -6.92 -7.50 -8.78
CA ILE A 236 -6.59 -8.64 -9.63
C ILE A 236 -6.16 -8.11 -11.00
N ASN A 237 -4.96 -8.49 -11.43
CA ASN A 237 -4.51 -8.28 -12.80
C ASN A 237 -4.97 -9.46 -13.64
N TYR A 238 -5.62 -9.19 -14.78
CA TYR A 238 -6.02 -10.18 -15.76
C TYR A 238 -5.11 -10.13 -17.00
N ASP A 239 -5.17 -11.18 -17.81
CA ASP A 239 -4.48 -11.23 -19.09
C ASP A 239 -4.99 -10.13 -20.06
N GLU A 240 -4.13 -9.66 -20.95
CA GLU A 240 -4.53 -8.61 -21.91
C GLU A 240 -5.42 -9.09 -23.06
N ILE A 241 -5.49 -10.40 -23.32
CA ILE A 241 -6.12 -10.96 -24.53
C ILE A 241 -7.63 -11.04 -24.34
N ASP A 242 -8.09 -11.82 -23.36
CA ASP A 242 -9.50 -12.04 -23.08
C ASP A 242 -9.96 -11.53 -21.71
N ARG A 243 -9.01 -11.13 -20.85
CA ARG A 243 -9.25 -10.57 -19.51
C ARG A 243 -10.01 -11.53 -18.60
N GLN A 244 -9.83 -12.84 -18.78
CA GLN A 244 -10.49 -13.86 -17.98
C GLN A 244 -9.51 -14.56 -17.06
N ARG A 245 -8.24 -14.65 -17.44
CA ARG A 245 -7.23 -15.36 -16.68
C ARG A 245 -6.53 -14.41 -15.72
N PRO A 246 -6.65 -14.60 -14.40
CA PRO A 246 -5.92 -13.78 -13.44
C PRO A 246 -4.43 -14.14 -13.46
N VAL A 247 -3.56 -13.14 -13.56
CA VAL A 247 -2.10 -13.29 -13.76
C VAL A 247 -1.27 -12.81 -12.57
N SER A 248 -1.76 -11.84 -11.81
CA SER A 248 -1.02 -11.27 -10.67
C SER A 248 -1.94 -10.60 -9.66
N MET A 249 -1.47 -10.51 -8.42
CA MET A 249 -2.16 -9.86 -7.31
C MET A 249 -1.42 -8.60 -6.87
N ALA A 250 -2.16 -7.52 -6.70
CA ALA A 250 -1.72 -6.31 -6.02
C ALA A 250 -2.52 -6.12 -4.74
N TYR A 251 -1.82 -6.12 -3.62
CA TYR A 251 -2.40 -5.92 -2.29
C TYR A 251 -2.27 -4.45 -1.90
N ILE A 252 -3.38 -3.82 -1.52
CA ILE A 252 -3.40 -2.44 -1.04
C ILE A 252 -3.65 -2.52 0.46
N THR A 253 -2.63 -2.14 1.21
CA THR A 253 -2.60 -2.29 2.66
C THR A 253 -3.26 -1.07 3.30
N PRO A 254 -4.16 -1.25 4.29
CA PRO A 254 -4.82 -0.14 4.92
C PRO A 254 -3.82 0.65 5.78
N SER A 255 -4.18 1.90 6.08
CA SER A 255 -3.26 2.82 6.74
C SER A 255 -3.16 2.60 8.25
N LEU A 256 -2.03 3.05 8.80
CA LEU A 256 -1.85 3.22 10.24
C LEU A 256 -2.59 4.47 10.75
N THR A 257 -2.76 5.50 9.91
CA THR A 257 -3.51 6.72 10.26
C THR A 257 -5.03 6.48 10.33
N THR A 258 -5.72 7.37 11.05
CA THR A 258 -7.19 7.47 11.08
C THR A 258 -7.75 8.20 9.88
N PHE A 259 -6.91 8.90 9.11
CA PHE A 259 -7.34 9.74 7.99
C PHE A 259 -7.97 8.89 6.87
N SER A 260 -9.25 9.03 6.53
CA SER A 260 -10.29 9.65 7.36
C SER A 260 -11.30 8.60 7.78
N ASN A 261 -11.83 8.73 8.99
CA ASN A 261 -12.87 7.86 9.52
C ASN A 261 -12.48 6.38 9.50
N LEU A 262 -11.26 6.05 9.94
CA LEU A 262 -10.78 4.67 9.98
C LEU A 262 -10.15 4.35 11.32
N ASN A 263 -10.28 3.11 11.80
CA ASN A 263 -9.40 2.64 12.87
C ASN A 263 -7.94 2.63 12.36
N PRO A 264 -6.93 2.90 13.20
CA PRO A 264 -5.53 2.61 12.89
C PRO A 264 -5.31 1.12 12.67
N GLY A 265 -4.53 0.71 11.67
CA GLY A 265 -4.24 -0.70 11.44
C GLY A 265 -2.92 -0.99 10.74
N TYR A 266 -2.52 -2.26 10.77
CA TYR A 266 -1.39 -2.80 10.02
C TYR A 266 -1.71 -4.22 9.52
N ARG A 267 -0.89 -4.72 8.59
CA ARG A 267 -1.08 -6.01 7.93
C ARG A 267 0.16 -6.88 8.06
N VAL A 268 -0.05 -8.17 8.23
CA VAL A 268 1.01 -9.18 8.27
C VAL A 268 0.76 -10.20 7.16
N TYR A 269 1.73 -10.37 6.28
CA TYR A 269 1.68 -11.34 5.20
C TYR A 269 2.45 -12.61 5.58
N LYS A 270 1.84 -13.76 5.29
CA LYS A 270 2.54 -15.04 5.26
C LYS A 270 2.91 -15.33 3.82
N ILE A 271 4.20 -15.49 3.58
CA ILE A 271 4.77 -15.70 2.24
C ILE A 271 5.41 -17.07 2.20
N ASP A 272 5.40 -17.72 1.02
CA ASP A 272 6.10 -18.97 0.81
C ASP A 272 7.59 -18.85 1.16
N GLY A 273 8.10 -19.86 1.87
CA GLY A 273 9.29 -19.73 2.72
C GLY A 273 10.62 -19.62 1.96
N ASN A 274 11.72 -19.55 2.71
CA ASN A 274 13.06 -19.53 2.13
C ASN A 274 13.60 -20.95 1.90
N TYR A 275 13.35 -21.51 0.72
CA TYR A 275 13.89 -22.81 0.31
C TYR A 275 14.06 -22.89 -1.22
N PRO A 276 14.91 -23.80 -1.74
CA PRO A 276 15.11 -23.95 -3.18
C PRO A 276 13.80 -24.28 -3.92
N GLY A 277 13.46 -23.49 -4.92
CA GLY A 277 12.21 -23.64 -5.67
C GLY A 277 10.97 -23.04 -5.01
N SER A 278 11.14 -22.26 -3.93
CA SER A 278 10.05 -21.48 -3.33
C SER A 278 9.37 -20.60 -4.37
N SER A 279 8.05 -20.54 -4.26
CA SER A 279 7.23 -19.73 -5.13
C SER A 279 7.26 -18.25 -4.74
N TYR A 280 7.59 -17.96 -3.48
CA TYR A 280 7.50 -16.65 -2.82
C TYR A 280 6.13 -15.96 -2.94
N TRP A 281 5.06 -16.67 -3.30
CA TRP A 281 3.72 -16.08 -3.31
C TRP A 281 3.23 -15.82 -1.89
N VAL A 282 2.31 -14.86 -1.77
CA VAL A 282 1.52 -14.68 -0.55
C VAL A 282 0.62 -15.91 -0.36
N LEU A 283 0.73 -16.53 0.80
CA LEU A 283 -0.05 -17.71 1.21
C LEU A 283 -1.22 -17.34 2.11
N ASP A 284 -1.07 -16.27 2.90
CA ASP A 284 -2.07 -15.76 3.81
C ASP A 284 -1.82 -14.30 4.16
N HIS A 285 -2.82 -13.61 4.69
CA HIS A 285 -2.59 -12.37 5.41
C HIS A 285 -3.62 -12.11 6.50
N ARG A 286 -3.18 -11.41 7.54
CA ARG A 286 -4.05 -10.90 8.61
C ARG A 286 -3.93 -9.40 8.75
N THR A 287 -5.05 -8.76 9.07
CA THR A 287 -5.10 -7.33 9.39
C THR A 287 -5.37 -7.18 10.89
N VAL A 288 -4.60 -6.32 11.55
CA VAL A 288 -4.76 -5.97 12.96
C VAL A 288 -5.12 -4.50 13.04
N ILE A 289 -6.13 -4.18 13.84
CA ILE A 289 -6.57 -2.80 14.07
C ILE A 289 -6.49 -2.43 15.54
N MET A 290 -6.30 -1.14 15.82
CA MET A 290 -6.57 -0.57 17.13
C MET A 290 -8.01 -0.07 17.14
N ASN A 291 -8.89 -0.67 17.97
CA ASN A 291 -10.26 -0.19 18.12
C ASN A 291 -10.23 1.17 18.82
N LEU A 292 -10.30 2.25 18.04
CA LEU A 292 -10.03 3.59 18.52
C LEU A 292 -11.13 4.10 19.44
N THR A 293 -12.39 3.77 19.16
CA THR A 293 -13.53 4.12 20.01
C THR A 293 -13.37 3.52 21.41
N ALA A 294 -13.07 2.21 21.49
CA ALA A 294 -12.88 1.54 22.77
C ALA A 294 -11.60 2.04 23.47
N THR A 295 -10.53 2.27 22.70
CA THR A 295 -9.24 2.73 23.22
C THR A 295 -9.37 4.12 23.88
N ASN A 296 -10.08 5.05 23.24
CA ASN A 296 -10.38 6.37 23.81
C ASN A 296 -11.37 6.28 24.99
N LEU A 297 -12.42 5.45 24.90
CA LEU A 297 -13.42 5.29 25.97
C LEU A 297 -12.82 4.76 27.28
N TYR A 298 -11.94 3.75 27.18
CA TYR A 298 -11.34 3.09 28.33
C TYR A 298 -9.96 3.62 28.70
N ASN A 299 -9.43 4.58 27.92
CA ASN A 299 -8.09 5.14 28.05
C ASN A 299 -6.99 4.06 28.18
N ARG A 300 -7.07 3.03 27.33
CA ARG A 300 -6.10 1.91 27.26
C ARG A 300 -6.06 1.39 25.83
N THR A 301 -4.89 0.96 25.35
CA THR A 301 -4.76 0.41 24.00
C THR A 301 -5.52 -0.91 23.86
N ILE A 302 -6.37 -1.00 22.83
CA ILE A 302 -7.17 -2.18 22.52
C ILE A 302 -6.92 -2.56 21.06
N PHE A 303 -6.07 -3.55 20.87
CA PHE A 303 -5.80 -4.16 19.59
C PHE A 303 -6.72 -5.34 19.34
N VAL A 304 -7.13 -5.52 18.08
CA VAL A 304 -8.02 -6.57 17.62
C VAL A 304 -7.44 -7.17 16.35
N ASP A 305 -7.30 -8.49 16.33
CA ASP A 305 -7.16 -9.24 15.07
C ASP A 305 -8.46 -9.06 14.29
N GLU A 306 -8.45 -8.18 13.30
CA GLU A 306 -9.66 -7.83 12.57
C GLU A 306 -10.14 -9.02 11.76
N TYR A 307 -9.23 -9.59 10.96
CA TYR A 307 -9.49 -10.81 10.22
C TYR A 307 -8.21 -11.49 9.74
N ASP A 308 -8.33 -12.80 9.55
CA ASP A 308 -7.47 -13.62 8.70
C ASP A 308 -8.24 -13.90 7.41
N ILE A 309 -7.65 -13.60 6.26
CA ILE A 309 -8.39 -13.56 5.00
C ILE A 309 -8.92 -14.93 4.58
N ARG A 310 -8.12 -15.98 4.75
CA ARG A 310 -8.54 -17.32 4.33
C ARG A 310 -9.69 -17.83 5.16
N TYR A 311 -9.66 -17.52 6.45
CA TYR A 311 -10.79 -17.83 7.33
C TYR A 311 -12.02 -16.97 7.00
N ALA A 312 -11.87 -15.66 6.92
CA ALA A 312 -13.00 -14.73 6.80
C ALA A 312 -13.72 -14.85 5.45
N TYR A 313 -12.99 -15.08 4.37
CA TYR A 313 -13.56 -15.22 3.03
C TYR A 313 -13.64 -16.68 2.57
N GLU A 314 -13.36 -17.65 3.44
CA GLU A 314 -13.39 -19.09 3.12
C GLU A 314 -12.55 -19.43 1.88
N MET A 315 -11.31 -18.92 1.85
CA MET A 315 -10.38 -19.13 0.72
C MET A 315 -9.38 -20.24 1.04
N GLU A 316 -9.16 -21.14 0.09
CA GLU A 316 -8.20 -22.22 0.26
C GLU A 316 -6.75 -21.70 0.19
N ASN A 317 -6.45 -20.84 -0.78
CA ASN A 317 -5.15 -20.19 -0.98
C ASN A 317 -5.36 -18.76 -1.49
N LEU A 318 -4.26 -18.03 -1.72
CA LEU A 318 -4.27 -16.65 -2.23
C LEU A 318 -3.62 -16.51 -3.61
N PHE A 319 -3.64 -17.57 -4.42
CA PHE A 319 -3.19 -17.47 -5.82
C PHE A 319 -4.20 -16.65 -6.64
N PRO A 320 -3.80 -16.08 -7.79
CA PRO A 320 -4.69 -15.23 -8.58
C PRO A 320 -6.05 -15.87 -8.92
N ASN A 321 -6.10 -17.18 -9.11
CA ASN A 321 -7.34 -17.91 -9.38
C ASN A 321 -8.28 -17.97 -8.16
N ASP A 322 -7.75 -18.07 -6.95
CA ASP A 322 -8.56 -18.07 -5.72
C ASP A 322 -9.22 -16.71 -5.50
N TRP A 323 -8.46 -15.63 -5.77
CA TRP A 323 -8.99 -14.26 -5.78
C TRP A 323 -10.08 -14.09 -6.85
N HIS A 324 -9.88 -14.63 -8.05
CA HIS A 324 -10.93 -14.62 -9.07
C HIS A 324 -12.19 -15.35 -8.61
N ASN A 325 -12.05 -16.50 -7.96
CA ASN A 325 -13.19 -17.24 -7.39
C ASN A 325 -13.92 -16.42 -6.32
N LEU A 326 -13.20 -15.68 -5.47
CA LEU A 326 -13.80 -14.74 -4.54
C LEU A 326 -14.60 -13.66 -5.28
N ILE A 327 -14.06 -13.05 -6.35
CA ILE A 327 -14.80 -12.07 -7.16
C ILE A 327 -16.09 -12.68 -7.72
N GLN A 328 -16.07 -13.91 -8.23
CA GLN A 328 -17.29 -14.57 -8.71
C GLN A 328 -18.33 -14.79 -7.60
N ARG A 329 -17.89 -15.11 -6.38
CA ARG A 329 -18.78 -15.20 -5.21
C ARG A 329 -19.36 -13.84 -4.85
N LEU A 330 -18.54 -12.78 -4.82
CA LEU A 330 -18.99 -11.41 -4.54
C LEU A 330 -19.97 -10.87 -5.58
N LYS A 331 -19.80 -11.21 -6.86
CA LYS A 331 -20.78 -10.87 -7.91
C LYS A 331 -22.16 -11.47 -7.64
N ASN A 332 -22.20 -12.69 -7.12
CA ASN A 332 -23.46 -13.37 -6.79
C ASN A 332 -24.02 -12.96 -5.42
N ASP A 333 -23.21 -12.30 -4.60
CA ASP A 333 -23.53 -11.84 -3.24
C ASP A 333 -23.44 -10.32 -3.12
N ILE A 334 -23.69 -9.58 -4.21
CA ILE A 334 -23.39 -8.14 -4.26
C ILE A 334 -24.12 -7.33 -3.18
N ASP A 335 -25.33 -7.75 -2.79
CA ASP A 335 -26.11 -7.18 -1.67
C ASP A 335 -26.21 -8.12 -0.45
N GLY A 336 -25.35 -9.13 -0.41
CA GLY A 336 -25.38 -10.17 0.60
C GLY A 336 -24.32 -10.01 1.70
N PRO A 337 -24.30 -10.97 2.64
CA PRO A 337 -23.46 -10.89 3.83
C PRO A 337 -21.96 -10.94 3.55
N LEU A 338 -21.49 -11.64 2.51
CA LEU A 338 -20.07 -11.70 2.17
C LEU A 338 -19.60 -10.34 1.63
N MET A 339 -20.38 -9.69 0.77
CA MET A 339 -20.01 -8.34 0.29
C MET A 339 -20.10 -7.29 1.41
N SER A 340 -21.08 -7.41 2.31
CA SER A 340 -21.13 -6.60 3.53
C SER A 340 -19.90 -6.80 4.42
N LEU A 341 -19.42 -8.04 4.56
CA LEU A 341 -18.21 -8.35 5.33
C LEU A 341 -16.97 -7.73 4.68
N VAL A 342 -16.83 -7.83 3.35
CA VAL A 342 -15.76 -7.18 2.58
C VAL A 342 -15.77 -5.66 2.80
N TYR A 343 -16.95 -5.03 2.75
CA TYR A 343 -17.04 -3.58 3.01
C TYR A 343 -16.67 -3.20 4.45
N GLN A 344 -17.06 -4.02 5.42
CA GLN A 344 -16.67 -3.80 6.81
C GLN A 344 -15.13 -3.78 6.95
N TYR A 345 -14.42 -4.76 6.38
CA TYR A 345 -12.96 -4.82 6.44
C TYR A 345 -12.28 -3.76 5.58
N TYR A 346 -12.86 -3.42 4.42
CA TYR A 346 -12.41 -2.29 3.60
C TYR A 346 -12.26 -1.01 4.43
N THR A 347 -13.22 -0.74 5.33
CA THR A 347 -13.20 0.42 6.25
C THR A 347 -12.49 0.18 7.58
N LYS A 348 -11.69 -0.88 7.73
CA LYS A 348 -11.06 -1.27 9.01
C LYS A 348 -12.05 -1.35 10.18
N SER A 349 -13.23 -1.92 9.91
CA SER A 349 -14.35 -2.07 10.85
C SER A 349 -14.81 -0.75 11.49
N TYR A 350 -14.57 0.37 10.81
CA TYR A 350 -15.17 1.64 11.19
C TYR A 350 -16.67 1.67 10.85
N ALA A 351 -17.00 1.33 9.60
CA ALA A 351 -18.37 1.30 9.12
C ALA A 351 -18.92 -0.14 9.17
N ASN A 352 -20.22 -0.26 9.36
CA ASN A 352 -20.90 -1.54 9.19
C ASN A 352 -21.11 -1.86 7.69
N GLY A 353 -21.11 -3.14 7.33
CA GLY A 353 -21.40 -3.65 5.98
C GLY A 353 -22.73 -3.18 5.36
N SER A 354 -23.64 -2.61 6.17
CA SER A 354 -24.93 -2.07 5.73
C SER A 354 -24.88 -0.61 5.25
N GLU A 355 -23.79 0.11 5.48
CA GLU A 355 -23.67 1.55 5.15
C GLU A 355 -23.33 1.80 3.67
N CYS A 356 -22.83 0.78 2.97
CA CYS A 356 -22.60 0.79 1.53
C CYS A 356 -23.82 0.23 0.81
N ASP A 357 -24.50 1.06 0.02
CA ASP A 357 -25.63 0.62 -0.81
C ASP A 357 -25.18 -0.20 -2.03
N HIS A 358 -26.13 -0.68 -2.84
CA HIS A 358 -25.82 -1.47 -4.03
C HIS A 358 -24.83 -0.77 -4.98
N SER A 359 -25.00 0.53 -5.20
CA SER A 359 -24.11 1.30 -6.09
C SER A 359 -22.70 1.37 -5.53
N CYS A 360 -22.56 1.60 -4.23
CA CYS A 360 -21.29 1.59 -3.51
C CYS A 360 -20.61 0.21 -3.61
N ARG A 361 -21.35 -0.88 -3.37
CA ARG A 361 -20.82 -2.25 -3.42
C ARG A 361 -20.37 -2.61 -4.83
N ARG A 362 -21.17 -2.26 -5.84
CA ARG A 362 -20.81 -2.44 -7.24
C ARG A 362 -19.54 -1.67 -7.62
N GLY A 363 -19.40 -0.44 -7.13
CA GLY A 363 -18.19 0.38 -7.29
C GLY A 363 -16.96 -0.28 -6.68
N LEU A 364 -17.06 -0.74 -5.43
CA LEU A 364 -15.96 -1.41 -4.74
C LEU A 364 -15.52 -2.69 -5.47
N LEU A 365 -16.48 -3.51 -5.92
CA LEU A 365 -16.18 -4.72 -6.69
C LEU A 365 -15.53 -4.40 -8.05
N CYS A 366 -15.90 -3.27 -8.65
CA CYS A 366 -15.31 -2.75 -9.89
C CYS A 366 -13.86 -2.32 -9.67
N ASP A 367 -13.56 -1.64 -8.57
CA ASP A 367 -12.20 -1.24 -8.22
C ASP A 367 -11.28 -2.46 -8.07
N PHE A 368 -11.75 -3.55 -7.45
CA PHE A 368 -10.95 -4.78 -7.25
C PHE A 368 -10.53 -5.51 -8.53
N ILE A 369 -11.23 -5.28 -9.65
CA ILE A 369 -10.89 -5.89 -10.95
C ILE A 369 -10.35 -4.87 -11.96
N THR A 370 -10.20 -3.61 -11.55
CA THR A 370 -9.70 -2.54 -12.42
C THR A 370 -8.21 -2.33 -12.14
N ALA A 371 -7.37 -3.08 -12.85
CA ALA A 371 -5.92 -2.96 -12.76
C ALA A 371 -5.31 -1.82 -13.59
N ARG A 372 -6.10 -1.26 -14.53
CA ARG A 372 -5.69 -0.16 -15.41
C ARG A 372 -6.56 1.05 -15.16
N SER A 373 -5.94 2.23 -15.07
CA SER A 373 -6.69 3.47 -15.00
C SER A 373 -7.42 3.77 -16.30
N GLU A 374 -8.59 4.39 -16.17
CA GLU A 374 -9.45 4.82 -17.28
C GLU A 374 -9.84 3.70 -18.27
N ASP A 375 -9.86 2.43 -17.83
CA ASP A 375 -10.31 1.31 -18.65
C ASP A 375 -11.85 1.18 -18.57
N PRO A 376 -12.60 1.54 -19.62
CA PRO A 376 -14.06 1.59 -19.57
C PRO A 376 -14.70 0.21 -19.51
N HIS A 377 -13.96 -0.87 -19.81
CA HIS A 377 -14.49 -2.22 -19.95
C HIS A 377 -14.18 -3.12 -18.74
N SER A 378 -13.42 -2.63 -17.75
CA SER A 378 -13.02 -3.44 -16.58
C SER A 378 -14.22 -4.00 -15.81
N CYS A 379 -15.35 -3.30 -15.85
CA CYS A 379 -16.50 -3.57 -14.99
C CYS A 379 -17.76 -4.00 -15.75
N ASP A 380 -17.63 -4.30 -17.05
CA ASP A 380 -18.74 -4.75 -17.90
C ASP A 380 -19.34 -6.08 -17.42
N ALA A 381 -18.50 -6.92 -16.78
CA ALA A 381 -18.89 -8.22 -16.26
C ALA A 381 -19.49 -8.17 -14.84
N ILE A 382 -19.73 -6.99 -14.28
CA ILE A 382 -20.38 -6.82 -12.98
C ILE A 382 -21.86 -6.44 -13.22
N PRO A 383 -22.82 -7.20 -12.64
CA PRO A 383 -24.24 -6.88 -12.73
C PRO A 383 -24.56 -5.43 -12.31
N ASN A 384 -25.61 -4.87 -12.90
CA ASN A 384 -26.11 -3.53 -12.59
C ASN A 384 -26.97 -3.49 -11.35
#